data_AF-A0AAU8MXC6-F1
#
_entry.id   AF-A0AAU8MXC6-F1
#
_cell.length_a   1.000
_cell.length_b   1.000
_cell.length_c   1.000
_cell.angle_alpha   90.00
_cell.angle_beta   90.00
_cell.angle_gamma   90.00
#
_symmetry.space_group_name_H-M   'P 1'
#
loop_
_entity.id
_entity.type
_entity.pdbx_description
1 polymer ?
#
loop_
_entity_poly.entity_id
_entity_poly.type
_entity_poly.pdbx_seq_one_letter_code
_entity_poly.pdbx_strand_id
1 'polypeptide(L)'
;MRSIALTAALCAALLAGCAAPEPAKTAEPAAPAADQAGDTGASAVGGERPLGKIGADQVGKLSPVPALKGFGEHWSIQIQATGEMNHRVELTWGSGSEKASGQARYFGQPADAPADLIVLSGELSTVQGAKPMTIEIDRMECIDDGDGRHRNSIRVSVDGMDKLEGCADLAMY
;
A
#
# COMPACT_ATOMS: atom_id res chain seq x y z
N MET A 1 21.05 -38.10 -39.28
CA MET A 1 19.65 -38.44 -39.65
C MET A 1 18.87 -38.47 -38.35
N ARG A 2 17.90 -37.61 -38.02
CA ARG A 2 16.89 -36.88 -38.82
C ARG A 2 16.67 -35.46 -38.24
N SER A 3 16.47 -34.51 -39.13
CA SER A 3 15.90 -33.18 -38.87
C SER A 3 14.35 -33.24 -38.89
N ILE A 4 13.69 -32.09 -38.67
CA ILE A 4 12.30 -31.65 -39.02
C ILE A 4 11.54 -31.20 -37.75
N ALA A 5 10.88 -30.05 -37.64
CA ALA A 5 10.83 -28.81 -38.42
C ALA A 5 10.05 -27.76 -37.58
N LEU A 6 10.31 -26.48 -37.87
CA LEU A 6 9.52 -25.32 -37.46
C LEU A 6 8.06 -25.40 -37.93
N THR A 7 7.15 -24.85 -37.12
CA THR A 7 5.91 -24.27 -37.64
C THR A 7 5.62 -22.94 -36.93
N ALA A 8 5.86 -21.84 -37.64
CA ALA A 8 5.34 -20.53 -37.33
C ALA A 8 3.93 -20.41 -37.91
N ALA A 9 3.00 -19.82 -37.17
CA ALA A 9 1.70 -19.39 -37.69
C ALA A 9 1.52 -17.89 -37.43
N LEU A 10 1.43 -17.17 -38.54
CA LEU A 10 1.20 -15.74 -38.71
C LEU A 10 -0.24 -15.56 -39.22
N CYS A 11 -1.01 -14.59 -38.70
CA CYS A 11 -2.15 -13.90 -39.34
C CYS A 11 -2.78 -12.96 -38.27
N ALA A 12 -2.70 -11.62 -38.34
CA ALA A 12 -3.45 -10.69 -39.22
C ALA A 12 -4.98 -10.78 -39.01
N ALA A 13 -5.81 -9.73 -38.90
CA ALA A 13 -5.69 -8.27 -38.87
C ALA A 13 -7.12 -7.66 -38.62
N LEU A 14 -7.21 -6.32 -38.54
CA LEU A 14 -8.40 -5.45 -38.85
C LEU A 14 -9.53 -5.38 -37.79
N LEU A 15 -10.35 -4.34 -37.58
CA LEU A 15 -10.43 -2.87 -37.82
C LEU A 15 -11.79 -2.43 -37.22
N ALA A 16 -11.94 -1.13 -36.89
CA ALA A 16 -13.20 -0.37 -36.73
C ALA A 16 -14.10 -0.67 -35.51
N GLY A 17 -14.80 0.28 -34.88
CA GLY A 17 -15.05 1.69 -35.16
C GLY A 17 -16.00 2.32 -34.11
N CYS A 18 -16.03 3.66 -34.13
CA CYS A 18 -17.05 4.62 -33.67
C CYS A 18 -18.23 4.18 -32.77
N ALA A 19 -18.44 4.90 -31.66
CA ALA A 19 -19.38 6.03 -31.60
C ALA A 19 -19.79 6.35 -30.14
N ALA A 20 -19.51 7.57 -29.68
CA ALA A 20 -20.32 8.24 -28.67
C ALA A 20 -21.47 8.99 -29.38
N PRO A 21 -22.63 9.16 -28.72
CA PRO A 21 -23.01 10.53 -28.35
C PRO A 21 -23.68 10.65 -26.96
N GLU A 22 -23.36 11.74 -26.25
CA GLU A 22 -24.16 12.38 -25.19
C GLU A 22 -25.37 13.16 -25.81
N PRO A 23 -26.05 14.08 -25.10
CA PRO A 23 -27.00 13.93 -24.00
C PRO A 23 -28.36 14.63 -24.30
N ALA A 24 -29.41 14.35 -23.53
CA ALA A 24 -30.59 15.23 -23.41
C ALA A 24 -31.49 14.73 -22.27
N LYS A 25 -32.29 15.53 -21.55
CA LYS A 25 -32.43 16.97 -21.33
C LYS A 25 -33.65 17.08 -20.39
N THR A 26 -33.49 17.82 -19.28
CA THR A 26 -34.48 18.65 -18.57
C THR A 26 -35.83 18.05 -18.15
N ALA A 27 -36.11 18.16 -16.84
CA ALA A 27 -37.37 18.74 -16.35
C ALA A 27 -37.23 19.25 -14.89
N GLU A 28 -37.15 20.57 -14.73
CA GLU A 28 -37.62 21.32 -13.56
C GLU A 28 -38.76 22.20 -14.09
N PRO A 29 -39.91 22.33 -13.39
CA PRO A 29 -40.24 23.52 -12.57
C PRO A 29 -41.06 23.14 -11.31
N ALA A 30 -41.31 23.93 -10.26
CA ALA A 30 -40.96 25.28 -9.82
C ALA A 30 -41.35 25.37 -8.32
N ALA A 31 -40.68 26.23 -7.55
CA ALA A 31 -41.16 26.77 -6.28
C ALA A 31 -42.12 27.96 -6.55
N PRO A 32 -42.94 28.45 -5.58
CA PRO A 32 -42.37 29.29 -4.51
C PRO A 32 -43.07 29.28 -3.11
N ALA A 33 -42.24 29.66 -2.12
CA ALA A 33 -42.45 30.52 -0.94
C ALA A 33 -43.52 30.23 0.14
N ALA A 34 -43.06 30.01 1.38
CA ALA A 34 -43.08 30.99 2.50
C ALA A 34 -42.64 30.26 3.80
N ASP A 35 -41.46 30.53 4.36
CA ASP A 35 -41.17 31.57 5.36
C ASP A 35 -41.54 31.12 6.80
N GLN A 36 -40.53 30.89 7.65
CA GLN A 36 -40.33 31.53 8.97
C GLN A 36 -39.34 30.75 9.87
N ALA A 37 -38.28 31.47 10.24
CA ALA A 37 -37.62 31.57 11.55
C ALA A 37 -36.98 30.32 12.21
N GLY A 38 -35.67 30.40 12.46
CA GLY A 38 -35.00 29.52 13.42
C GLY A 38 -33.47 29.57 13.46
N ASP A 39 -32.96 30.60 14.12
CA ASP A 39 -31.67 30.69 14.82
C ASP A 39 -30.36 30.92 14.04
N THR A 40 -29.68 31.97 14.47
CA THR A 40 -28.51 32.59 13.86
C THR A 40 -27.30 32.19 14.69
N GLY A 41 -26.72 31.02 14.40
CA GLY A 41 -25.48 30.56 15.00
C GLY A 41 -24.27 30.85 14.14
N ALA A 42 -23.94 32.14 13.94
CA ALA A 42 -22.65 32.52 13.38
C ALA A 42 -21.54 32.17 14.38
N SER A 43 -20.62 31.30 14.01
CA SER A 43 -19.27 31.25 14.59
C SER A 43 -18.26 31.19 13.45
N ALA A 44 -17.84 32.38 13.05
CA ALA A 44 -16.53 32.58 12.48
C ALA A 44 -15.46 32.36 13.57
N VAL A 45 -14.21 32.34 13.12
CA VAL A 45 -12.95 32.38 13.89
C VAL A 45 -12.30 31.01 14.12
N GLY A 46 -11.40 30.67 13.21
CA GLY A 46 -9.97 30.71 13.54
C GLY A 46 -9.49 29.73 14.59
N GLY A 47 -8.82 28.69 14.13
CA GLY A 47 -7.85 27.95 14.92
C GLY A 47 -6.80 27.39 13.99
N GLU A 48 -5.70 28.14 13.81
CA GLU A 48 -4.42 27.56 13.43
C GLU A 48 -4.27 26.22 14.14
N ARG A 49 -4.19 25.12 13.38
CA ARG A 49 -3.87 23.82 13.97
C ARG A 49 -2.47 23.96 14.57
N PRO A 50 -2.30 23.87 15.90
CA PRO A 50 -0.98 23.94 16.48
C PRO A 50 -0.23 22.69 15.99
N LEU A 51 0.84 22.90 15.23
CA LEU A 51 1.93 21.93 15.12
C LEU A 51 2.54 21.78 16.52
N GLY A 52 1.90 20.99 17.37
CA GLY A 52 2.24 20.99 18.79
C GLY A 52 1.49 19.93 19.57
N LYS A 53 2.07 18.73 19.59
CA LYS A 53 1.72 17.55 20.41
C LYS A 53 0.57 16.70 19.85
N ILE A 54 0.88 15.41 19.68
CA ILE A 54 -0.06 14.34 19.39
C ILE A 54 -1.16 14.40 20.47
N GLY A 55 -2.41 14.66 20.05
CA GLY A 55 -3.55 14.66 20.97
C GLY A 55 -3.69 13.29 21.63
N ALA A 56 -4.25 13.23 22.84
CA ALA A 56 -4.46 11.96 23.55
C ALA A 56 -5.32 10.96 22.73
N ASP A 57 -6.13 11.49 21.82
CA ASP A 57 -6.94 10.75 20.85
C ASP A 57 -6.13 10.15 19.69
N GLN A 58 -4.86 10.52 19.51
CA GLN A 58 -3.98 9.99 18.45
C GLN A 58 -2.95 8.98 18.96
N VAL A 59 -2.78 8.86 20.28
CA VAL A 59 -1.93 7.83 20.89
C VAL A 59 -2.49 6.45 20.56
N GLY A 60 -1.66 5.59 19.97
CA GLY A 60 -2.06 4.24 19.54
C GLY A 60 -2.80 4.16 18.21
N LYS A 61 -2.98 5.28 17.50
CA LYS A 61 -3.60 5.31 16.15
C LYS A 61 -2.60 5.47 15.01
N LEU A 62 -1.44 6.05 15.31
CA LEU A 62 -0.39 6.29 14.33
C LEU A 62 0.62 5.13 14.34
N SER A 63 0.77 4.49 13.19
CA SER A 63 1.80 3.48 12.98
C SER A 63 3.19 4.12 12.95
N PRO A 64 4.23 3.47 13.50
CA PRO A 64 5.62 3.88 13.28
C PRO A 64 6.07 3.71 11.82
N VAL A 65 5.29 3.01 10.99
CA VAL A 65 5.55 2.79 9.55
C VAL A 65 4.46 3.51 8.75
N PRO A 66 4.63 4.80 8.40
CA PRO A 66 3.62 5.54 7.64
C PRO A 66 3.54 5.04 6.19
N ALA A 67 4.68 4.94 5.52
CA ALA A 67 4.83 4.24 4.27
C ALA A 67 6.28 3.76 4.15
N LEU A 68 6.49 2.60 3.53
CA LEU A 68 7.79 1.98 3.39
C LEU A 68 7.86 1.25 2.07
N LYS A 69 9.03 1.33 1.43
CA LYS A 69 9.38 0.53 0.27
C LYS A 69 10.60 -0.32 0.62
N GLY A 70 10.46 -1.63 0.47
CA GLY A 70 11.54 -2.59 0.65
C GLY A 70 11.85 -3.32 -0.64
N PHE A 71 13.07 -3.82 -0.75
CA PHE A 71 13.57 -4.52 -1.93
C PHE A 71 14.77 -5.40 -1.56
N GLY A 72 14.98 -6.42 -2.39
CA GLY A 72 16.14 -7.29 -2.33
C GLY A 72 16.24 -8.08 -3.63
N GLU A 73 17.01 -9.16 -3.63
CA GLU A 73 17.25 -9.95 -4.83
C GLU A 73 15.92 -10.50 -5.40
N HIS A 74 15.51 -10.00 -6.57
CA HIS A 74 14.31 -10.42 -7.29
C HIS A 74 12.95 -10.17 -6.61
N TRP A 75 12.89 -9.33 -5.59
CA TRP A 75 11.64 -9.01 -4.90
C TRP A 75 11.57 -7.54 -4.47
N SER A 76 10.34 -7.05 -4.30
CA SER A 76 10.07 -5.73 -3.72
C SER A 76 8.73 -5.73 -2.98
N ILE A 77 8.64 -4.90 -1.94
CA ILE A 77 7.44 -4.72 -1.13
C ILE A 77 7.11 -3.23 -0.99
N GLN A 78 5.83 -2.91 -1.05
CA GLN A 78 5.30 -1.60 -0.67
C GLN A 78 4.35 -1.78 0.50
N ILE A 79 4.53 -0.96 1.54
CA ILE A 79 3.74 -0.96 2.76
C ILE A 79 3.20 0.45 2.95
N GLN A 80 1.89 0.59 3.13
CA GLN A 80 1.26 1.89 3.35
C GLN A 80 0.29 1.80 4.51
N ALA A 81 0.45 2.67 5.51
CA ALA A 81 -0.50 2.76 6.61
C ALA A 81 -1.88 3.17 6.09
N THR A 82 -2.91 2.44 6.50
CA THR A 82 -4.32 2.73 6.19
C THR A 82 -5.06 3.31 7.38
N GLY A 83 -4.36 3.58 8.49
CA GLY A 83 -4.91 4.06 9.75
C GLY A 83 -5.09 2.95 10.79
N GLU A 84 -5.23 3.37 12.05
CA GLU A 84 -5.46 2.48 13.20
C GLU A 84 -4.44 1.32 13.29
N MET A 85 -3.17 1.58 13.00
CA MET A 85 -2.08 0.59 12.98
C MET A 85 -2.16 -0.48 11.87
N ASN A 86 -3.11 -0.36 10.94
CA ASN A 86 -3.24 -1.24 9.78
C ASN A 86 -2.42 -0.71 8.60
N HIS A 87 -2.02 -1.63 7.73
CA HIS A 87 -1.25 -1.37 6.52
C HIS A 87 -1.79 -2.20 5.38
N ARG A 88 -1.80 -1.59 4.19
CA ARG A 88 -1.84 -2.30 2.92
C ARG A 88 -0.43 -2.76 2.58
N VAL A 89 -0.32 -3.98 2.07
CA VAL A 89 0.93 -4.57 1.60
C VAL A 89 0.78 -5.00 0.15
N GLU A 90 1.76 -4.65 -0.67
CA GLU A 90 1.90 -5.16 -2.04
C GLU A 90 3.28 -5.78 -2.17
N LEU A 91 3.33 -7.08 -2.47
CA LEU A 91 4.56 -7.84 -2.65
C LEU A 91 4.69 -8.27 -4.11
N THR A 92 5.87 -8.07 -4.68
CA THR A 92 6.26 -8.56 -6.01
C THR A 92 7.52 -9.39 -5.86
N TRP A 93 7.56 -10.59 -6.44
CA TRP A 93 8.71 -11.50 -6.39
C TRP A 93 8.89 -12.27 -7.71
N GLY A 94 9.87 -13.17 -7.76
CA GLY A 94 10.19 -13.93 -8.98
C GLY A 94 10.61 -13.01 -10.13
N SER A 95 11.38 -11.96 -9.81
CA SER A 95 11.80 -10.91 -10.76
C SER A 95 10.62 -10.18 -11.43
N GLY A 96 9.48 -10.10 -10.75
CA GLY A 96 8.28 -9.42 -11.24
C GLY A 96 7.22 -10.33 -11.85
N SER A 97 7.49 -11.63 -11.96
CA SER A 97 6.53 -12.62 -12.49
C SER A 97 5.38 -12.91 -11.53
N GLU A 98 5.58 -12.70 -10.22
CA GLU A 98 4.57 -12.95 -9.20
C GLU A 98 4.25 -11.68 -8.41
N LYS A 99 2.96 -11.51 -8.08
CA LYS A 99 2.43 -10.36 -7.34
C LYS A 99 1.30 -10.80 -6.43
N ALA A 100 1.26 -10.23 -5.24
CA ALA A 100 0.17 -10.43 -4.28
C ALA A 100 -0.04 -9.18 -3.44
N SER A 101 -1.25 -9.05 -2.92
CA SER A 101 -1.63 -7.96 -2.02
C SER A 101 -2.18 -8.53 -0.71
N GLY A 102 -2.00 -7.79 0.37
CA GLY A 102 -2.34 -8.25 1.70
C GLY A 102 -2.55 -7.09 2.66
N GLN A 103 -2.80 -7.46 3.90
CA GLN A 103 -2.93 -6.51 5.00
C GLN A 103 -2.02 -6.95 6.14
N ALA A 104 -1.40 -5.98 6.80
CA ALA A 104 -0.59 -6.22 7.98
C ALA A 104 -0.90 -5.19 9.07
N ARG A 105 -0.73 -5.56 10.33
CA ARG A 105 -0.99 -4.71 11.47
C ARG A 105 0.23 -4.65 12.38
N TYR A 106 0.50 -3.46 12.91
CA TYR A 106 1.44 -3.28 13.99
C TYR A 106 0.72 -3.51 15.33
N PHE A 107 1.15 -4.52 16.08
CA PHE A 107 0.56 -4.88 17.39
C PHE A 107 1.30 -4.26 18.58
N GLY A 108 2.30 -3.43 18.33
CA GLY A 108 3.24 -2.94 19.34
C GLY A 108 4.57 -3.68 19.30
N GLN A 109 5.51 -3.18 20.09
CA GLN A 109 6.85 -3.76 20.21
C GLN A 109 6.75 -5.12 20.92
N PRO A 110 7.33 -6.21 20.38
CA PRO A 110 7.47 -7.45 21.15
C PRO A 110 8.27 -7.20 22.42
N ALA A 111 7.86 -7.80 23.55
CA ALA A 111 8.42 -7.48 24.88
C ALA A 111 9.94 -7.71 24.98
N ASP A 112 10.45 -8.74 24.27
CA ASP A 112 11.86 -9.14 24.29
C ASP A 112 12.62 -8.68 23.03
N ALA A 113 12.02 -7.83 22.19
CA ALA A 113 12.64 -7.36 20.96
C ALA A 113 13.46 -6.06 21.16
N PRO A 114 14.56 -5.88 20.40
CA PRO A 114 15.27 -4.59 20.35
C PRO A 114 14.34 -3.45 19.95
N ALA A 115 14.54 -2.26 20.51
CA ALA A 115 13.68 -1.08 20.26
C ALA A 115 13.71 -0.58 18.80
N ASP A 116 14.67 -1.03 18.02
CA ASP A 116 14.84 -0.70 16.60
C ASP A 116 14.14 -1.69 15.66
N LEU A 117 13.67 -2.82 16.18
CA LEU A 117 12.87 -3.77 15.43
C LEU A 117 11.39 -3.37 15.44
N ILE A 118 10.78 -3.24 14.28
CA ILE A 118 9.33 -3.11 14.11
C ILE A 118 8.81 -4.39 13.48
N VAL A 119 7.70 -4.93 14.00
CA VAL A 119 7.08 -6.15 13.48
C VAL A 119 5.65 -5.88 13.04
N LEU A 120 5.36 -6.14 11.76
CA LEU A 120 4.01 -6.14 11.22
C LEU A 120 3.57 -7.59 10.96
N SER A 121 2.35 -7.94 11.33
CA SER A 121 1.81 -9.28 11.11
C SER A 121 0.45 -9.21 10.42
N GLY A 122 0.18 -10.16 9.53
CA GLY A 122 -1.10 -10.25 8.85
C GLY A 122 -1.09 -11.33 7.78
N GLU A 123 -1.77 -11.08 6.67
CA GLU A 123 -2.03 -12.07 5.63
C GLU A 123 -1.73 -11.50 4.24
N LEU A 124 -1.16 -12.33 3.37
CA LEU A 124 -0.93 -12.03 1.95
C LEU A 124 -1.83 -12.92 1.08
N SER A 125 -2.59 -12.32 0.17
CA SER A 125 -3.48 -13.07 -0.73
C SER A 125 -2.70 -13.58 -1.94
N THR A 126 -2.26 -14.84 -1.87
CA THR A 126 -1.51 -15.51 -2.94
C THR A 126 -2.44 -16.30 -3.87
N VAL A 127 -1.90 -16.81 -4.98
CA VAL A 127 -2.62 -17.73 -5.88
C VAL A 127 -3.03 -19.05 -5.20
N GLN A 128 -2.39 -19.41 -4.08
CA GLN A 128 -2.69 -20.59 -3.28
C GLN A 128 -3.63 -20.27 -2.10
N GLY A 129 -4.16 -19.05 -2.03
CA GLY A 129 -5.00 -18.56 -0.94
C GLY A 129 -4.28 -17.55 -0.04
N ALA A 130 -4.98 -17.09 1.00
CA ALA A 130 -4.41 -16.24 2.03
C ALA A 130 -3.33 -17.00 2.82
N LYS A 131 -2.17 -16.38 2.97
CA LYS A 131 -1.01 -16.93 3.66
C LYS A 131 -0.58 -16.00 4.80
N PRO A 132 -0.33 -16.53 6.00
CA PRO A 132 0.24 -15.75 7.09
C PRO A 132 1.55 -15.09 6.67
N MET A 133 1.71 -13.82 7.05
CA MET A 133 2.86 -13.00 6.71
C MET A 133 3.34 -12.23 7.94
N THR A 134 4.67 -12.20 8.12
CA THR A 134 5.36 -11.36 9.08
C THR A 134 6.40 -10.51 8.38
N ILE A 135 6.44 -9.23 8.71
CA ILE A 135 7.39 -8.25 8.18
C ILE A 135 8.16 -7.68 9.37
N GLU A 136 9.46 -7.93 9.38
CA GLU A 136 10.41 -7.37 10.33
C GLU A 136 11.15 -6.22 9.66
N ILE A 137 11.14 -5.05 10.28
CA ILE A 137 11.87 -3.86 9.82
C ILE A 137 12.82 -3.47 10.94
N ASP A 138 14.12 -3.55 10.70
CA ASP A 138 15.13 -3.12 11.66
C ASP A 138 15.66 -1.74 11.25
N ARG A 139 15.62 -0.76 12.15
CA ARG A 139 16.18 0.58 11.93
C ARG A 139 17.69 0.58 12.06
N MET A 140 18.34 -0.18 11.19
CA MET A 140 19.78 -0.27 11.05
C MET A 140 20.20 -0.01 9.62
N GLU A 141 21.45 0.40 9.46
CA GLU A 141 22.03 0.61 8.14
C GLU A 141 22.03 -0.68 7.31
N CYS A 142 21.60 -0.57 6.06
CA CYS A 142 21.58 -1.65 5.08
C CYS A 142 22.25 -1.17 3.79
N ILE A 143 23.10 -2.01 3.21
CA ILE A 143 23.78 -1.74 1.94
C ILE A 143 23.22 -2.71 0.91
N ASP A 144 22.69 -2.19 -0.19
CA ASP A 144 22.18 -3.01 -1.29
C ASP A 144 23.31 -3.48 -2.23
N ASP A 145 22.98 -4.35 -3.19
CA ASP A 145 23.94 -4.90 -4.15
C ASP A 145 24.53 -3.84 -5.10
N GLY A 146 23.93 -2.65 -5.16
CA GLY A 146 24.41 -1.49 -5.91
C GLY A 146 25.23 -0.51 -5.08
N ASP A 147 25.69 -0.91 -3.89
CA ASP A 147 26.37 -0.07 -2.88
C ASP A 147 25.51 1.10 -2.36
N GLY A 148 24.19 1.04 -2.57
CA GLY A 148 23.20 1.98 -2.08
C GLY A 148 23.05 1.86 -0.56
N ARG A 149 23.07 3.00 0.14
CA ARG A 149 22.87 3.05 1.59
C ARG A 149 21.42 3.32 1.93
N HIS A 150 20.85 2.45 2.77
CA HIS A 150 19.48 2.51 3.24
C HIS A 150 19.45 2.55 4.77
N ARG A 151 18.42 3.18 5.32
CA ARG A 151 18.31 3.39 6.77
C ARG A 151 17.62 2.26 7.53
N ASN A 152 17.13 1.25 6.80
CA ASN A 152 16.46 0.11 7.39
C ASN A 152 16.84 -1.16 6.64
N SER A 153 16.94 -2.26 7.37
CA SER A 153 16.86 -3.59 6.79
C SER A 153 15.42 -4.11 6.92
N ILE A 154 15.03 -4.99 6.02
CA ILE A 154 13.70 -5.58 6.01
C ILE A 154 13.79 -7.07 5.75
N ARG A 155 12.86 -7.77 6.37
CA ARG A 155 12.70 -9.20 6.23
C ARG A 155 11.23 -9.53 6.16
N VAL A 156 10.84 -10.25 5.11
CA VAL A 156 9.47 -10.67 4.86
C VAL A 156 9.43 -12.19 4.89
N SER A 157 8.57 -12.73 5.75
CA SER A 157 8.30 -14.17 5.84
C SER A 157 6.83 -14.38 5.50
N VAL A 158 6.55 -15.20 4.48
CA VAL A 158 5.20 -15.61 4.09
C VAL A 158 5.14 -17.13 4.17
N ASP A 159 4.09 -17.67 4.77
CA ASP A 159 3.93 -19.12 4.92
C ASP A 159 4.00 -19.84 3.56
N GLY A 160 4.92 -20.81 3.44
CA GLY A 160 5.17 -21.57 2.22
C GLY A 160 6.09 -20.87 1.20
N MET A 161 6.70 -19.74 1.53
CA MET A 161 7.70 -19.05 0.71
C MET A 161 9.06 -19.01 1.41
N ASP A 162 10.12 -18.92 0.63
CA ASP A 162 11.43 -18.58 1.16
C ASP A 162 11.42 -17.17 1.76
N LYS A 163 12.24 -17.01 2.79
CA LYS A 163 12.39 -15.75 3.49
C LYS A 163 13.06 -14.72 2.59
N LEU A 164 12.44 -13.55 2.49
CA LEU A 164 12.94 -12.46 1.66
C LEU A 164 13.65 -11.45 2.56
N GLU A 165 14.94 -11.23 2.32
CA GLU A 165 15.77 -10.28 3.08
C GLU A 165 16.31 -9.20 2.16
N GLY A 166 16.44 -7.97 2.66
CA GLY A 166 16.88 -6.84 1.85
C GLY A 166 16.87 -5.51 2.60
N CYS A 167 16.92 -4.42 1.84
CA CYS A 167 16.95 -3.06 2.36
C CYS A 167 15.59 -2.36 2.20
N ALA A 168 15.36 -1.32 3.01
CA ALA A 168 14.14 -0.54 2.95
C ALA A 168 14.32 0.92 3.31
N ASP A 169 13.48 1.75 2.70
CA ASP A 169 13.35 3.17 3.01
C ASP A 169 11.91 3.54 3.31
N LEU A 170 11.76 4.54 4.19
CA LEU A 170 10.47 5.19 4.36
C LEU A 170 10.12 5.92 3.06
N ALA A 171 8.91 5.67 2.56
CA ALA A 171 8.40 6.33 1.37
C ALA A 171 7.65 7.61 1.76
N MET A 172 7.86 8.68 1.00
CA MET A 172 7.12 9.94 1.13
C MET A 172 6.15 10.02 -0.05
N TYR A 173 4.84 10.12 0.24
CA TYR A 173 3.77 10.25 -0.76
C TYR A 173 2.94 11.51 -0.50
#